data_AF-A0A0C2XGU1-F1
#
_entry.id   AF-A0A0C2XGU1-F1
#
_cell.length_a   1.000
_cell.length_b   1.000
_cell.length_c   1.000
_cell.angle_alpha   90.00
_cell.angle_beta   90.00
_cell.angle_gamma   90.00
#
_symmetry.space_group_name_H-M   'P 1'
#
loop_
_entity.id
_entity.type
_entity.pdbx_description
1 polymer ?
#
loop_
_entity_poly.entity_id
_entity_poly.type
_entity_poly.pdbx_seq_one_letter_code
_entity_poly.pdbx_strand_id
1 'polypeptide(L)'
;MRIIKSIAIHKRSTSEPVPRAVLIDKAYNEIFAPDNLLDMENVNLKRLSSNWAFSHSRLVYDLDLIQSQLLLEREKNIHLQHQFNRQSRLLVDLQKSLARHERLISILSKIGLCDNIVANAHDQISNGKSSIDALILAIREAAAVPESEWSVILPAVTGPKTQTEYTAALNLSLNARKELRKFKKIAKFWKKAALQRVPSLSGLVTPSVSALSSVREKLSSERQDAVNTLVARRVQEARRVLLLPSETVAPIVSSAAAPSRFVSSSLAGSRHHRTFAQETLTHVVAESPKVCLFYRC
;
A
#
# COMPACT_ATOMS: atom_id res chain seq x y z
N MET A 1 -72.82 -15.21 16.58
CA MET A 1 -72.47 -15.23 18.02
C MET A 1 -73.45 -14.30 18.76
N ARG A 2 -73.86 -14.70 19.96
CA ARG A 2 -75.20 -14.45 20.54
C ARG A 2 -75.51 -12.98 20.89
N ILE A 3 -76.63 -12.51 20.34
CA ILE A 3 -77.43 -11.38 20.83
C ILE A 3 -78.32 -11.92 21.95
N ILE A 4 -78.20 -11.41 23.18
CA ILE A 4 -79.20 -11.63 24.24
C ILE A 4 -79.83 -10.28 24.54
N LYS A 5 -81.09 -10.14 24.11
CA LYS A 5 -82.01 -9.07 24.51
C LYS A 5 -82.61 -9.44 25.87
N SER A 6 -82.35 -8.62 26.88
CA SER A 6 -83.09 -8.65 28.15
C SER A 6 -83.94 -7.39 28.23
N ILE A 7 -85.24 -7.53 27.98
CA ILE A 7 -86.26 -6.49 28.13
C ILE A 7 -86.74 -6.55 29.58
N ALA A 8 -86.34 -5.57 30.40
CA ALA A 8 -86.81 -5.41 31.77
C ALA A 8 -87.99 -4.41 31.81
N ILE A 9 -89.10 -4.88 32.37
CA ILE A 9 -90.36 -4.15 32.52
C ILE A 9 -90.18 -3.00 33.52
N HIS A 10 -90.31 -1.76 33.05
CA HIS A 10 -90.25 -0.56 33.88
C HIS A 10 -91.50 -0.41 34.75
N LYS A 11 -91.32 -0.51 36.07
CA LYS A 11 -92.25 0.00 37.08
C LYS A 11 -92.35 1.52 36.93
N ARG A 12 -93.57 2.05 36.73
CA ARG A 12 -93.85 3.50 36.76
C ARG A 12 -93.69 4.01 38.19
N SER A 13 -92.51 4.54 38.48
CA SER A 13 -92.27 5.39 39.65
C SER A 13 -92.95 6.74 39.42
N THR A 14 -93.77 7.16 40.40
CA THR A 14 -94.36 8.49 40.48
C THR A 14 -93.24 9.52 40.62
N SER A 15 -92.92 10.19 39.51
CA SER A 15 -91.85 11.17 39.43
C SER A 15 -92.25 12.45 40.17
N GLU A 16 -91.57 12.74 41.28
CA GLU A 16 -91.51 14.09 41.82
C GLU A 16 -90.93 15.05 40.78
N PRO A 17 -91.42 16.30 40.67
CA PRO A 17 -90.90 17.28 39.72
C PRO A 17 -89.44 17.60 40.07
N VAL A 18 -88.51 17.12 39.22
CA VAL A 18 -87.09 17.46 39.33
C VAL A 18 -86.96 18.98 39.28
N PRO A 19 -86.33 19.62 40.27
CA PRO A 19 -86.19 21.07 40.30
C PRO A 19 -85.53 21.57 39.02
N ARG A 20 -86.11 22.60 38.40
CA ARG A 20 -85.64 23.19 37.13
C ARG A 20 -84.14 23.54 37.15
N ALA A 21 -83.60 23.89 38.32
CA ALA A 21 -82.17 24.13 38.53
C ALA A 21 -81.29 22.90 38.22
N VAL A 22 -81.71 21.68 38.62
CA VAL A 22 -80.95 20.44 38.39
C VAL A 22 -80.92 20.08 36.90
N LEU A 23 -81.97 20.38 36.16
CA LEU A 23 -82.02 20.17 34.70
C LEU A 23 -81.13 21.17 33.95
N ILE A 24 -81.03 22.41 34.42
CA ILE A 24 -80.15 23.43 33.85
C ILE A 24 -78.69 23.07 34.11
N ASP A 25 -78.32 22.67 35.33
CA ASP A 25 -76.96 22.23 35.64
C ASP A 25 -76.56 20.98 34.88
N LYS A 26 -77.49 20.04 34.70
CA LYS A 26 -77.24 18.84 33.91
C LYS A 26 -77.05 19.17 32.43
N ALA A 27 -77.90 20.01 31.86
CA ALA A 27 -77.76 20.46 30.47
C ALA A 27 -76.48 21.29 30.27
N TYR A 28 -76.10 22.13 31.23
CA TYR A 28 -74.87 22.90 31.19
C TYR A 28 -73.65 21.98 31.24
N ASN A 29 -73.64 20.99 32.13
CA ASN A 29 -72.58 19.99 32.19
C ASN A 29 -72.51 19.11 30.93
N GLU A 30 -73.65 18.77 30.33
CA GLU A 30 -73.69 18.03 29.06
C GLU A 30 -73.24 18.87 27.86
N ILE A 31 -73.46 20.19 27.88
CA ILE A 31 -73.04 21.12 26.82
C ILE A 31 -71.58 21.54 26.96
N PHE A 32 -71.03 21.67 28.18
CA PHE A 32 -69.64 22.06 28.43
C PHE A 32 -68.66 20.88 28.60
N ALA A 33 -69.13 19.67 28.90
CA ALA A 33 -68.30 18.47 28.85
C ALA A 33 -67.62 18.20 27.47
N PRO A 34 -68.28 18.41 26.31
CA PRO A 34 -67.63 18.19 25.02
C PRO A 34 -66.50 19.19 24.73
N ASP A 35 -66.54 20.41 25.27
CA ASP A 35 -65.45 21.38 25.08
C ASP A 35 -64.15 20.87 25.72
N ASN A 36 -64.23 20.29 26.92
CA ASN A 36 -63.08 19.66 27.58
C ASN A 36 -62.53 18.45 26.80
N LEU A 37 -63.39 17.70 26.11
CA LEU A 37 -62.98 16.56 25.28
C LEU A 37 -62.21 17.03 24.04
N LEU A 38 -62.72 18.06 23.36
CA LEU A 38 -62.09 18.65 22.18
C LEU A 38 -60.74 19.28 22.53
N ASP A 39 -60.63 19.94 23.68
CA ASP A 39 -59.36 20.50 24.16
C ASP A 39 -58.33 19.40 24.45
N MET A 40 -58.74 18.31 25.11
CA MET A 40 -57.86 17.15 25.32
C MET A 40 -57.42 16.51 24.00
N GLU A 41 -58.33 16.35 23.05
CA GLU A 41 -58.02 15.78 21.73
C GLU A 41 -57.06 16.69 20.96
N ASN A 42 -57.27 18.01 20.97
CA ASN A 42 -56.36 18.98 20.36
C ASN A 42 -54.96 18.91 20.96
N VAL A 43 -54.84 18.76 22.29
CA VAL A 43 -53.54 18.56 22.95
C VAL A 43 -52.89 17.25 22.51
N ASN A 44 -53.66 16.17 22.38
CA ASN A 44 -53.16 14.88 21.91
C ASN A 44 -52.69 14.96 20.44
N LEU A 45 -53.46 15.58 19.55
CA LEU A 45 -53.09 15.78 18.14
C LEU A 45 -51.83 16.63 18.01
N LYS A 46 -51.71 17.72 18.78
CA LYS A 46 -50.47 18.53 18.83
C LYS A 46 -49.29 17.71 19.30
N ARG A 47 -49.44 16.87 20.33
CA ARG A 47 -48.38 15.97 20.81
C ARG A 47 -47.96 14.97 19.72
N LEU A 48 -48.92 14.33 19.05
CA LEU A 48 -48.64 13.39 17.97
C LEU A 48 -47.96 14.08 16.78
N SER A 49 -48.43 15.27 16.41
CA SER A 49 -47.81 16.09 15.36
C SER A 49 -46.37 16.45 15.70
N SER A 50 -46.09 16.87 16.94
CA SER A 50 -44.73 17.17 17.40
C SER A 50 -43.84 15.93 17.40
N ASN A 51 -44.35 14.79 17.84
CA ASN A 51 -43.62 13.52 17.80
C ASN A 51 -43.29 13.12 16.36
N TRP A 52 -44.25 13.22 15.45
CA TRP A 52 -44.03 12.91 14.03
C TRP A 52 -43.02 13.86 13.39
N ALA A 53 -43.11 15.17 13.66
CA ALA A 53 -42.16 16.17 13.17
C ALA A 53 -40.72 15.91 13.69
N PHE A 54 -40.59 15.48 14.95
CA PHE A 54 -39.30 15.08 15.52
C PHE A 54 -38.75 13.82 14.83
N SER A 55 -39.57 12.77 14.70
CA SER A 55 -39.17 11.54 14.00
C SER A 55 -38.79 11.80 12.54
N HIS A 56 -39.54 12.66 11.84
CA HIS A 56 -39.23 13.03 10.47
C HIS A 56 -37.90 13.77 10.36
N SER A 57 -37.66 14.79 11.20
CA SER A 57 -36.38 15.51 11.24
C SER A 57 -35.19 14.58 11.50
N ARG A 58 -35.36 13.59 12.39
CA ARG A 58 -34.33 12.60 12.67
C ARG A 58 -34.03 11.72 11.45
N LEU A 59 -35.07 11.23 10.76
CA LEU A 59 -34.89 10.40 9.57
C LEU A 59 -34.22 11.17 8.42
N VAL A 60 -34.54 12.45 8.24
CA VAL A 60 -33.87 13.32 7.26
C VAL A 60 -32.38 13.46 7.60
N TYR A 61 -32.06 13.71 8.88
CA TYR A 61 -30.68 13.78 9.33
C TYR A 61 -29.92 12.46 9.10
N ASP A 62 -30.52 11.33 9.45
CA ASP A 62 -29.91 10.01 9.25
C ASP A 62 -29.68 9.71 7.76
N LEU A 63 -30.63 10.11 6.89
CA LEU A 63 -30.51 9.97 5.44
C LEU A 63 -29.37 10.82 4.87
N ASP A 64 -29.27 12.08 5.27
CA ASP A 64 -28.19 12.98 4.84
C ASP A 64 -26.82 12.45 5.30
N LEU A 65 -26.74 11.93 6.53
CA LEU A 65 -25.53 11.32 7.06
C LEU A 65 -25.11 10.10 6.23
N ILE A 66 -26.03 9.18 5.96
CA ILE A 66 -25.74 7.98 5.14
C ILE A 66 -25.34 8.39 3.72
N GLN A 67 -26.02 9.38 3.13
CA GLN A 67 -25.68 9.88 1.80
C GLN A 67 -24.27 10.48 1.76
N SER A 68 -23.89 11.26 2.77
CA SER A 68 -22.53 11.82 2.86
C SER A 68 -21.46 10.72 2.99
N GLN A 69 -21.73 9.68 3.79
CA GLN A 69 -20.83 8.54 3.95
C GLN A 69 -20.69 7.75 2.65
N LEU A 70 -21.80 7.51 1.95
CA LEU A 70 -21.81 6.82 0.66
C LEU A 70 -20.96 7.56 -0.39
N LEU A 71 -21.06 8.88 -0.45
CA LEU A 71 -20.26 9.70 -1.36
C LEU A 71 -18.76 9.59 -1.03
N LEU A 72 -18.41 9.66 0.25
CA LEU A 72 -17.03 9.52 0.71
C LEU A 72 -16.44 8.14 0.35
N GLU A 73 -17.22 7.07 0.54
CA GLU A 73 -16.80 5.72 0.15
C GLU A 73 -16.69 5.56 -1.37
N ARG A 74 -17.55 6.21 -2.16
CA ARG A 74 -17.42 6.24 -3.62
C ARG A 74 -16.12 6.92 -4.06
N GLU A 75 -15.77 8.05 -3.47
CA GLU A 75 -14.50 8.74 -3.75
C GLU A 75 -13.29 7.87 -3.40
N LYS A 76 -13.30 7.22 -2.24
CA LYS A 76 -12.26 6.26 -1.84
C LYS A 76 -12.14 5.11 -2.85
N ASN A 77 -13.26 4.56 -3.32
CA ASN A 77 -13.27 3.48 -4.29
C ASN A 77 -12.68 3.91 -5.64
N ILE A 78 -13.05 5.10 -6.13
CA ILE A 78 -12.47 5.70 -7.35
C ILE A 78 -10.94 5.85 -7.19
N HIS A 79 -10.48 6.35 -6.05
CA HIS A 79 -9.04 6.49 -5.77
C HIS A 79 -8.30 5.16 -5.82
N LEU A 80 -8.83 4.14 -5.13
CA LEU A 80 -8.25 2.79 -5.12
C LEU A 80 -8.26 2.16 -6.52
N GLN A 81 -9.32 2.37 -7.30
CA GLN A 81 -9.42 1.89 -8.67
C GLN A 81 -8.35 2.54 -9.56
N HIS A 82 -8.11 3.84 -9.43
CA HIS A 82 -7.02 4.50 -10.15
C HIS A 82 -5.64 3.98 -9.75
N GLN A 83 -5.41 3.71 -8.46
CA GLN A 83 -4.16 3.13 -7.98
C GLN A 83 -3.95 1.73 -8.55
N PHE A 84 -4.97 0.88 -8.52
CA PHE A 84 -4.94 -0.46 -9.10
C PHE A 84 -4.60 -0.39 -10.58
N ASN A 85 -5.32 0.44 -11.35
CA ASN A 85 -5.08 0.63 -12.78
C ASN A 85 -3.64 1.08 -13.08
N ARG A 86 -3.06 1.95 -12.24
CA ARG A 86 -1.67 2.38 -12.38
C ARG A 86 -0.70 1.21 -12.17
N GLN A 87 -0.92 0.39 -11.14
CA GLN A 87 -0.09 -0.77 -10.87
C GLN A 87 -0.21 -1.83 -11.97
N SER A 88 -1.42 -2.10 -12.47
CA SER A 88 -1.63 -3.02 -13.59
C SER A 88 -0.86 -2.60 -14.84
N ARG A 89 -0.84 -1.28 -15.18
CA ARG A 89 -0.05 -0.78 -16.30
C ARG A 89 1.45 -1.02 -16.11
N LEU A 90 1.98 -0.73 -14.91
CA LEU A 90 3.38 -0.96 -14.60
C LEU A 90 3.76 -2.44 -14.71
N LEU A 91 2.89 -3.35 -14.25
CA LEU A 91 3.13 -4.79 -14.39
C LEU A 91 3.16 -5.22 -15.86
N VAL A 92 2.24 -4.73 -16.69
CA VAL A 92 2.23 -5.02 -18.13
C VAL A 92 3.51 -4.51 -18.81
N ASP A 93 3.96 -3.31 -18.46
CA ASP A 93 5.19 -2.74 -19.04
C ASP A 93 6.44 -3.51 -18.59
N LEU A 94 6.50 -3.92 -17.32
CA LEU A 94 7.57 -4.77 -16.80
C LEU A 94 7.57 -6.15 -17.47
N GLN A 95 6.41 -6.77 -17.67
CA GLN A 95 6.28 -8.04 -18.41
C GLN A 95 6.76 -7.90 -19.86
N LYS A 96 6.38 -6.82 -20.56
CA LYS A 96 6.87 -6.53 -21.91
C LYS A 96 8.38 -6.31 -21.94
N SER A 97 8.93 -5.70 -20.90
CA SER A 97 10.38 -5.51 -20.76
C SER A 97 11.05 -6.86 -20.56
N LEU A 98 10.58 -7.67 -19.62
CA LEU A 98 11.08 -9.01 -19.34
C LEU A 98 11.08 -9.88 -20.61
N ALA A 99 9.95 -9.95 -21.33
CA ALA A 99 9.84 -10.70 -22.57
C ALA A 99 10.81 -10.23 -23.67
N ARG A 100 11.12 -8.91 -23.71
CA ARG A 100 12.16 -8.36 -24.61
C ARG A 100 13.55 -8.84 -24.24
N HIS A 101 13.89 -8.86 -22.95
CA HIS A 101 15.18 -9.36 -22.47
C HIS A 101 15.32 -10.86 -22.68
N GLU A 102 14.28 -11.65 -22.41
CA GLU A 102 14.27 -13.10 -22.69
C GLU A 102 14.46 -13.40 -24.18
N ARG A 103 13.79 -12.64 -25.05
CA ARG A 103 13.98 -12.78 -26.50
C ARG A 103 15.41 -12.45 -26.91
N LEU A 104 15.99 -11.40 -26.36
CA LEU A 104 17.39 -11.02 -26.61
C LEU A 104 18.34 -12.13 -26.15
N ILE A 105 18.17 -12.63 -24.92
CA ILE A 105 18.98 -13.74 -24.37
C ILE A 105 18.85 -14.99 -25.24
N SER A 106 17.64 -15.32 -25.69
CA SER A 106 17.41 -16.45 -26.59
C SER A 106 18.15 -16.29 -27.93
N ILE A 107 18.18 -15.08 -28.50
CA ILE A 107 18.93 -14.79 -29.73
C ILE A 107 20.44 -14.92 -29.46
N LEU A 108 20.96 -14.34 -28.38
CA LEU A 108 22.38 -14.44 -28.04
C LEU A 108 22.82 -15.89 -27.78
N SER A 109 21.98 -16.69 -27.13
CA SER A 109 22.24 -18.12 -26.93
C SER A 109 22.20 -18.89 -28.26
N LYS A 110 21.26 -18.60 -29.16
CA LYS A 110 21.22 -19.22 -30.50
C LYS A 110 22.44 -18.91 -31.36
N ILE A 111 23.06 -17.75 -31.18
CA ILE A 111 24.30 -17.37 -31.87
C ILE A 111 25.52 -18.06 -31.23
N GLY A 112 25.39 -18.59 -30.00
CA GLY A 112 26.51 -19.19 -29.25
C GLY A 112 27.34 -18.18 -28.47
N LEU A 113 26.95 -16.90 -28.46
CA LEU A 113 27.66 -15.82 -27.77
C LEU A 113 27.69 -16.01 -26.25
N CYS A 114 26.63 -16.59 -25.67
CA CYS A 114 26.46 -16.67 -24.22
C CYS A 114 26.98 -17.95 -23.57
N ASP A 115 27.12 -19.05 -24.31
CA ASP A 115 27.28 -20.37 -23.69
C ASP A 115 28.58 -20.49 -22.87
N ASN A 116 29.70 -20.03 -23.44
CA ASN A 116 31.01 -20.04 -22.77
C ASN A 116 31.06 -19.06 -21.58
N ILE A 117 30.40 -17.91 -21.70
CA ILE A 117 30.38 -16.88 -20.65
C ILE A 117 29.51 -17.31 -19.48
N VAL A 118 28.34 -17.89 -19.76
CA VAL A 118 27.42 -18.37 -18.73
C VAL A 118 28.03 -19.53 -17.97
N ALA A 119 28.66 -20.48 -18.66
CA ALA A 119 29.37 -21.59 -18.01
C ALA A 119 30.50 -21.09 -17.09
N ASN A 120 31.38 -20.21 -17.59
CA ASN A 120 32.48 -19.67 -16.80
C ASN A 120 31.97 -18.80 -15.63
N ALA A 121 30.96 -17.95 -15.85
CA ALA A 121 30.34 -17.17 -14.78
C ALA A 121 29.72 -18.07 -13.70
N HIS A 122 29.07 -19.17 -14.09
CA HIS A 122 28.53 -20.16 -13.17
C HIS A 122 29.64 -20.83 -12.33
N ASP A 123 30.76 -21.21 -12.95
CA ASP A 123 31.92 -21.77 -12.24
C ASP A 123 32.50 -20.77 -11.24
N GLN A 124 32.60 -19.50 -11.63
CA GLN A 124 33.07 -18.43 -10.75
C GLN A 124 32.11 -18.15 -9.57
N ILE A 125 30.79 -18.20 -9.80
CA ILE A 125 29.77 -18.10 -8.74
C ILE A 125 29.87 -19.29 -7.78
N SER A 126 30.04 -20.49 -8.32
CA SER A 126 30.22 -21.72 -7.52
C SER A 126 31.46 -21.65 -6.63
N ASN A 127 32.48 -20.90 -7.07
CA ASN A 127 33.69 -20.59 -6.30
C ASN A 127 33.53 -19.43 -5.31
N GLY A 128 32.30 -18.95 -5.05
CA GLY A 128 31.99 -17.94 -4.04
C GLY A 128 32.18 -16.49 -4.50
N LYS A 129 32.37 -16.22 -5.80
CA LYS A 129 32.41 -14.86 -6.32
C LYS A 129 30.99 -14.27 -6.43
N SER A 130 30.89 -12.95 -6.31
CA SER A 130 29.65 -12.21 -6.60
C SER A 130 29.20 -12.46 -8.04
N SER A 131 27.90 -12.63 -8.27
CA SER A 131 27.34 -12.95 -9.60
C SER A 131 27.67 -11.91 -10.66
N ILE A 132 27.67 -10.63 -10.28
CA ILE A 132 28.01 -9.53 -11.19
C ILE A 132 29.50 -9.57 -11.54
N ASP A 133 30.36 -9.75 -10.54
CA ASP A 133 31.81 -9.78 -10.74
C ASP A 133 32.24 -11.01 -11.56
N ALA A 134 31.63 -12.16 -11.29
CA ALA A 134 31.82 -13.39 -12.05
C ALA A 134 31.44 -13.22 -13.53
N LEU A 135 30.31 -12.58 -13.82
CA LEU A 135 29.90 -12.28 -15.18
C LEU A 135 30.86 -11.32 -15.89
N ILE A 136 31.27 -10.25 -15.20
CA ILE A 136 32.23 -9.28 -15.76
C ILE A 136 33.57 -9.95 -16.06
N LEU A 137 34.06 -10.81 -15.16
CA LEU A 137 35.29 -11.57 -15.37
C LEU A 137 35.16 -12.54 -16.55
N ALA A 138 34.06 -13.29 -16.63
CA ALA A 138 33.82 -14.19 -17.75
C ALA A 138 33.76 -13.47 -19.11
N ILE A 139 33.12 -12.30 -19.19
CA ILE A 139 33.10 -11.46 -20.41
C ILE A 139 34.52 -10.98 -20.75
N ARG A 140 35.30 -10.53 -19.75
CA ARG A 140 36.68 -10.08 -19.96
C ARG A 140 37.58 -11.21 -20.44
N GLU A 141 37.47 -12.38 -19.84
CA GLU A 141 38.21 -13.58 -20.24
C GLU A 141 37.83 -14.00 -21.68
N ALA A 142 36.53 -13.96 -22.02
CA ALA A 142 36.07 -14.25 -23.38
C ALA A 142 36.52 -13.20 -24.41
N ALA A 143 36.61 -11.93 -24.04
CA ALA A 143 37.09 -10.85 -24.90
C ALA A 143 38.62 -10.84 -25.05
N ALA A 144 39.36 -11.44 -24.12
CA ALA A 144 40.81 -11.56 -24.19
C ALA A 144 41.28 -12.56 -25.27
N VAL A 145 40.39 -13.45 -25.73
CA VAL A 145 40.68 -14.40 -26.81
C VAL A 145 40.52 -13.66 -28.15
N PRO A 146 41.59 -13.47 -28.95
CA PRO A 146 41.55 -12.61 -30.14
C PRO A 146 40.59 -13.10 -31.23
N GLU A 147 40.36 -14.42 -31.33
CA GLU A 147 39.44 -15.02 -32.31
C GLU A 147 37.98 -15.11 -31.82
N SER A 148 37.70 -14.68 -30.59
CA SER A 148 36.35 -14.71 -30.02
C SER A 148 35.49 -13.60 -30.60
N GLU A 149 34.21 -13.87 -30.86
CA GLU A 149 33.23 -12.85 -31.28
C GLU A 149 33.15 -11.68 -30.26
N TRP A 150 33.48 -11.96 -28.99
CA TRP A 150 33.54 -10.95 -27.93
C TRP A 150 34.72 -9.98 -28.06
N SER A 151 35.82 -10.36 -28.71
CA SER A 151 36.95 -9.45 -28.96
C SER A 151 36.57 -8.36 -29.99
N VAL A 152 35.65 -8.69 -30.90
CA VAL A 152 35.10 -7.76 -31.91
C VAL A 152 34.07 -6.82 -31.29
N ILE A 153 33.17 -7.37 -30.44
CA ILE A 153 32.09 -6.59 -29.80
C ILE A 153 32.63 -5.67 -28.71
N LEU A 154 33.50 -6.20 -27.85
CA LEU A 154 34.21 -5.45 -26.81
C LEU A 154 35.68 -5.35 -27.22
N PRO A 155 36.05 -4.36 -28.05
CA PRO A 155 37.46 -4.11 -28.32
C PRO A 155 38.15 -3.92 -26.98
N ALA A 156 39.23 -4.66 -26.77
CA ALA A 156 39.93 -4.66 -25.51
C ALA A 156 40.25 -3.21 -25.11
N VAL A 157 39.74 -2.78 -23.95
CA VAL A 157 40.05 -1.46 -23.34
C VAL A 157 41.46 -1.50 -22.76
N THR A 158 42.40 -2.03 -23.53
CA THR A 158 43.83 -2.18 -23.23
C THR A 158 44.68 -1.40 -24.22
N GLY A 159 44.07 -0.47 -24.96
CA GLY A 159 44.75 0.49 -25.83
C GLY A 159 44.80 1.90 -25.23
N PRO A 160 45.67 2.78 -25.73
CA PRO A 160 45.60 4.21 -25.42
C PRO A 160 44.20 4.72 -25.78
N LYS A 161 43.48 5.23 -24.79
CA LYS A 161 42.14 5.79 -24.97
C LYS A 161 42.15 6.80 -26.10
N THR A 162 41.26 6.61 -27.07
CA THR A 162 41.13 7.53 -28.19
C THR A 162 40.66 8.90 -27.70
N GLN A 163 41.01 9.98 -28.41
CA GLN A 163 40.54 11.34 -28.08
C GLN A 163 38.99 11.40 -28.02
N THR A 164 38.32 10.61 -28.85
CA THR A 164 36.86 10.44 -28.87
C THR A 164 36.32 9.81 -27.57
N GLU A 165 37.00 8.81 -27.00
CA GLU A 165 36.59 8.23 -25.71
C GLU A 165 36.78 9.21 -24.56
N TYR A 166 37.87 9.98 -24.56
CA TYR A 166 38.10 11.02 -23.55
C TYR A 166 37.01 12.11 -23.60
N THR A 167 36.69 12.60 -24.80
CA THR A 167 35.63 13.60 -24.97
C THR A 167 34.26 13.06 -24.57
N ALA A 168 33.94 11.80 -24.90
CA ALA A 168 32.71 11.14 -24.47
C ALA A 168 32.63 11.01 -22.94
N ALA A 169 33.69 10.52 -22.28
CA ALA A 169 33.75 10.41 -20.83
C ALA A 169 33.63 11.78 -20.14
N LEU A 170 34.30 12.80 -20.69
CA LEU A 170 34.20 14.17 -20.20
C LEU A 170 32.77 14.71 -20.34
N ASN A 171 32.13 14.54 -21.50
CA ASN A 171 30.74 14.93 -21.71
C ASN A 171 29.77 14.22 -20.78
N LEU A 172 29.95 12.91 -20.56
CA LEU A 172 29.17 12.13 -19.61
C LEU A 172 29.28 12.72 -18.19
N SER A 173 30.51 13.00 -17.75
CA SER A 173 30.77 13.58 -16.42
C SER A 173 30.18 14.99 -16.28
N LEU A 174 30.26 15.82 -17.32
CA LEU A 174 29.66 17.16 -17.34
C LEU A 174 28.13 17.09 -17.30
N ASN A 175 27.52 16.17 -18.04
CA ASN A 175 26.08 15.97 -18.03
C ASN A 175 25.58 15.45 -16.68
N ALA A 176 26.28 14.49 -16.08
CA ALA A 176 25.97 14.00 -14.73
C ALA A 176 26.03 15.15 -13.70
N ARG A 177 27.03 16.03 -13.78
CA ARG A 177 27.12 17.23 -12.92
C ARG A 177 25.98 18.21 -13.15
N LYS A 178 25.56 18.43 -14.41
CA LYS A 178 24.40 19.28 -14.74
C LYS A 178 23.12 18.73 -14.12
N GLU A 179 22.86 17.43 -14.29
CA GLU A 179 21.70 16.75 -13.70
C GLU A 179 21.72 16.82 -12.17
N LEU A 180 22.86 16.54 -11.53
CA LEU A 180 22.98 16.63 -10.07
C LEU A 180 22.69 18.05 -9.55
N ARG A 181 23.11 19.10 -10.28
CA ARG A 181 22.78 20.48 -9.94
C ARG A 181 21.28 20.77 -10.09
N LYS A 182 20.62 20.24 -11.12
CA LYS A 182 19.15 20.35 -11.29
C LYS A 182 18.42 19.68 -10.11
N PHE A 183 18.78 18.43 -9.79
CA PHE A 183 18.21 17.73 -8.64
C PHE A 183 18.45 18.46 -7.32
N LYS A 184 19.65 19.01 -7.10
CA LYS A 184 19.95 19.81 -5.90
C LYS A 184 19.09 21.08 -5.80
N LYS A 185 18.82 21.75 -6.94
CA LYS A 185 17.91 22.91 -6.98
C LYS A 185 16.48 22.50 -6.64
N ILE A 186 15.98 21.42 -7.24
CA ILE A 186 14.64 20.87 -6.98
C ILE A 186 14.51 20.49 -5.50
N ALA A 187 15.46 19.74 -4.96
CA ALA A 187 15.48 19.36 -3.54
C ALA A 187 15.53 20.59 -2.61
N LYS A 188 16.33 21.61 -2.95
CA LYS A 188 16.39 22.86 -2.17
C LYS A 188 15.07 23.64 -2.24
N PHE A 189 14.41 23.67 -3.39
CA PHE A 189 13.08 24.27 -3.55
C PHE A 189 12.06 23.59 -2.63
N TRP A 190 11.94 22.26 -2.74
CA TRP A 190 11.00 21.50 -1.90
C TRP A 190 11.32 21.61 -0.41
N LYS A 191 12.60 21.62 -0.03
CA LYS A 191 13.02 21.87 1.36
C LYS A 191 12.58 23.25 1.85
N LYS A 192 12.72 24.30 1.03
CA LYS A 192 12.26 25.66 1.39
C LYS A 192 10.73 25.73 1.48
N ALA A 193 10.03 25.14 0.51
CA ALA A 193 8.57 25.10 0.49
C ALA A 193 8.00 24.43 1.74
N ALA A 194 8.59 23.30 2.16
CA ALA A 194 8.22 22.60 3.39
C ALA A 194 8.48 23.44 4.66
N LEU A 195 9.58 24.21 4.70
CA LEU A 195 9.92 25.04 5.85
C LEU A 195 9.06 26.31 5.97
N GLN A 196 8.64 26.89 4.84
CA GLN A 196 7.94 28.19 4.82
C GLN A 196 6.45 28.10 5.18
N ARG A 197 5.92 26.90 5.51
CA ARG A 197 4.49 26.66 5.87
C ARG A 197 3.52 27.48 5.02
N VAL A 198 3.76 27.56 3.71
CA VAL A 198 2.93 28.37 2.82
C VAL A 198 1.52 27.79 2.84
N PRO A 199 0.49 28.52 3.30
CA PRO A 199 -0.85 27.96 3.48
C PRO A 199 -1.45 27.38 2.18
N SER A 200 -1.10 27.96 1.03
CA SER A 200 -1.54 27.51 -0.30
C SER A 200 -0.87 26.22 -0.80
N LEU A 201 0.23 25.78 -0.17
CA LEU A 201 0.93 24.53 -0.50
C LEU A 201 0.72 23.44 0.57
N SER A 202 -0.09 23.71 1.61
CA SER A 202 -0.38 22.76 2.69
C SER A 202 -1.06 21.47 2.21
N GLY A 203 -1.74 21.50 1.05
CA GLY A 203 -2.34 20.32 0.40
C GLY A 203 -1.50 19.69 -0.71
N LEU A 204 -0.42 20.34 -1.18
CA LEU A 204 0.44 19.82 -2.25
C LEU A 204 1.63 19.08 -1.64
N VAL A 205 1.34 18.00 -0.92
CA VAL A 205 2.34 17.11 -0.32
C VAL A 205 3.03 16.33 -1.45
N THR A 206 4.33 16.55 -1.65
CA THR A 206 5.19 15.62 -2.40
C THR A 206 5.07 14.22 -1.80
N PRO A 207 4.57 13.20 -2.53
CA PRO A 207 4.53 11.85 -1.99
C PRO A 207 5.89 11.20 -2.20
N SER A 208 6.64 10.94 -1.12
CA SER A 208 7.67 9.88 -1.15
C SER A 208 8.08 9.36 0.23
N VAL A 209 7.77 8.07 0.42
CA VAL A 209 8.28 7.00 1.31
C VAL A 209 8.28 7.17 2.84
N SER A 210 8.38 8.37 3.42
CA SER A 210 8.51 8.53 4.89
C SER A 210 7.22 8.91 5.65
N ALA A 211 6.09 9.07 4.96
CA ALA A 211 4.79 9.36 5.59
C ALA A 211 4.22 8.20 6.45
N LEU A 212 4.89 7.03 6.46
CA LEU A 212 4.52 5.87 7.28
C LEU A 212 4.81 6.04 8.79
N SER A 213 5.67 6.98 9.21
CA SER A 213 6.01 7.12 10.64
C SER A 213 5.09 8.05 11.44
N SER A 214 4.11 8.69 10.79
CA SER A 214 3.24 9.69 11.43
C SER A 214 1.81 9.18 11.70
N VAL A 215 1.48 7.95 11.31
CA VAL A 215 0.21 7.32 11.67
C VAL A 215 0.33 6.82 13.11
N ARG A 216 -0.12 7.64 14.07
CA ARG A 216 -0.29 7.20 15.46
C ARG A 216 -1.63 6.49 15.58
N GLU A 217 -1.63 5.19 15.33
CA GLU A 217 -2.76 4.33 15.62
C GLU A 217 -2.93 4.25 17.15
N LYS A 218 -4.17 4.41 17.67
CA LYS A 218 -4.45 4.23 19.10
C LYS A 218 -4.38 2.73 19.41
N LEU A 219 -3.25 2.26 19.92
CA LEU A 219 -3.07 0.88 20.38
C LEU A 219 -3.87 0.65 21.68
N SER A 220 -4.36 -0.58 21.89
CA SER A 220 -4.90 -0.98 23.19
C SER A 220 -3.81 -0.91 24.27
N SER A 221 -4.19 -0.71 25.53
CA SER A 221 -3.24 -0.57 26.65
C SER A 221 -2.24 -1.73 26.71
N GLU A 222 -2.74 -2.96 26.58
CA GLU A 222 -1.92 -4.18 26.57
C GLU A 222 -0.87 -4.19 25.45
N ARG A 223 -1.23 -3.74 24.24
CA ARG A 223 -0.28 -3.65 23.10
C ARG A 223 0.73 -2.53 23.29
N GLN A 224 0.31 -1.40 23.87
CA GLN A 224 1.21 -0.30 24.14
C GLN A 224 2.26 -0.69 25.18
N ASP A 225 1.90 -1.47 26.20
CA ASP A 225 2.83 -1.99 27.21
C ASP A 225 3.82 -3.00 26.62
N ALA A 226 3.38 -3.88 25.72
CA ALA A 226 4.27 -4.77 24.98
C ALA A 226 5.29 -4.01 24.11
N VAL A 227 4.85 -2.95 23.43
CA VAL A 227 5.74 -2.07 22.64
C VAL A 227 6.75 -1.36 23.55
N ASN A 228 6.30 -0.82 24.68
CA ASN A 228 7.18 -0.15 25.64
C ASN A 228 8.22 -1.12 26.22
N THR A 229 7.83 -2.37 26.49
CA THR A 229 8.73 -3.44 26.98
C THR A 229 9.80 -3.80 25.95
N LEU A 230 9.42 -3.89 24.66
CA LEU A 230 10.37 -4.14 23.57
C LEU A 230 11.36 -2.99 23.37
N VAL A 231 10.87 -1.74 23.42
CA VAL A 231 11.73 -0.55 23.30
C VAL A 231 12.72 -0.49 24.47
N ALA A 232 12.26 -0.77 25.70
CA ALA A 232 13.13 -0.81 26.87
C ALA A 232 14.22 -1.89 26.76
N ARG A 233 13.87 -3.09 26.27
CA ARG A 233 14.85 -4.17 26.02
C ARG A 233 15.92 -3.74 25.01
N ARG A 234 15.52 -3.14 23.87
CA ARG A 234 16.48 -2.67 22.85
C ARG A 234 17.40 -1.57 23.38
N VAL A 235 16.90 -0.67 24.21
CA VAL A 235 17.72 0.39 24.81
C VAL A 235 18.73 -0.20 25.82
N GLN A 236 18.35 -1.22 26.58
CA GLN A 236 19.27 -1.94 27.46
C GLN A 236 20.34 -2.70 26.67
N GLU A 237 19.98 -3.39 25.58
CA GLU A 237 20.93 -4.08 24.70
C GLU A 237 21.90 -3.10 24.05
N ALA A 238 21.41 -1.97 23.53
CA ALA A 238 22.25 -0.93 22.96
C ALA A 238 23.21 -0.33 24.00
N ARG A 239 22.76 -0.13 25.25
CA ARG A 239 23.64 0.33 26.34
C ARG A 239 24.69 -0.71 26.73
N ARG A 240 24.36 -2.01 26.71
CA ARG A 240 25.35 -3.07 26.94
C ARG A 240 26.45 -3.04 25.87
N VAL A 241 26.08 -2.88 24.60
CA VAL A 241 27.05 -2.78 23.50
C VAL A 241 27.97 -1.56 23.65
N LEU A 242 27.47 -0.45 24.20
CA LEU A 242 28.25 0.78 24.39
C LEU A 242 29.13 0.79 25.66
N LEU A 243 28.87 -0.11 26.61
CA LEU A 243 29.62 -0.19 27.88
C LEU A 243 30.68 -1.29 27.90
N LEU A 244 30.81 -2.11 26.84
CA LEU A 244 32.03 -2.89 26.69
C LEU A 244 33.19 -1.92 26.49
N PRO A 245 34.21 -1.91 27.38
CA PRO A 245 35.44 -1.19 27.12
C PRO A 245 35.96 -1.66 25.77
N SER A 246 36.25 -0.73 24.88
CA SER A 246 37.01 -1.00 23.67
C SER A 246 38.38 -1.49 24.12
N GLU A 247 38.50 -2.78 24.41
CA GLU A 247 39.79 -3.41 24.68
C GLU A 247 40.65 -3.16 23.46
N THR A 248 41.69 -2.37 23.72
CA THR A 248 42.76 -1.98 22.83
C THR A 248 43.27 -3.22 22.11
N VAL A 249 42.91 -3.38 20.84
CA VAL A 249 43.49 -4.40 19.97
C VAL A 249 44.98 -4.12 19.89
N ALA A 250 45.77 -4.86 20.67
CA ALA A 250 47.21 -4.82 20.58
C ALA A 250 47.65 -5.31 19.19
N PRO A 251 48.62 -4.66 18.54
CA PRO A 251 49.14 -5.11 17.26
C PRO A 251 49.85 -6.45 17.46
N ILE A 252 49.42 -7.43 16.65
CA ILE A 252 50.03 -8.74 16.51
C ILE A 252 51.51 -8.56 16.11
N VAL A 253 52.43 -8.91 17.00
CA VAL A 253 53.82 -9.19 16.65
C VAL A 253 53.83 -10.52 15.91
N SER A 254 53.86 -10.47 14.58
CA SER A 254 54.24 -11.62 13.74
C SER A 254 55.67 -11.42 13.27
N SER A 255 56.55 -12.20 13.91
CA SER A 255 57.97 -12.33 13.61
C SER A 255 58.18 -12.85 12.19
N ALA A 256 59.07 -12.17 11.47
CA ALA A 256 59.48 -12.52 10.12
C ALA A 256 60.63 -13.54 10.14
N ALA A 257 60.44 -14.66 9.42
CA ALA A 257 61.54 -15.44 8.85
C ALA A 257 61.12 -15.89 7.45
N ALA A 258 61.73 -15.26 6.45
CA ALA A 258 61.73 -15.67 5.04
C ALA A 258 62.78 -16.80 4.82
N PRO A 259 63.09 -17.30 3.60
CA PRO A 259 62.52 -16.99 2.28
C PRO A 259 62.38 -18.19 1.30
N SER A 260 61.73 -17.89 0.17
CA SER A 260 62.15 -18.25 -1.21
C SER A 260 61.56 -19.48 -1.93
N ARG A 261 61.09 -19.15 -3.16
CA ARG A 261 61.30 -19.81 -4.47
C ARG A 261 60.42 -21.00 -4.92
N PHE A 262 59.84 -20.75 -6.11
CA PHE A 262 59.71 -21.63 -7.30
C PHE A 262 58.96 -22.97 -7.17
N VAL A 263 57.91 -23.19 -7.97
CA VAL A 263 57.91 -23.92 -9.26
C VAL A 263 56.44 -24.23 -9.64
N SER A 264 56.20 -24.15 -10.95
CA SER A 264 55.12 -24.65 -11.80
C SER A 264 54.39 -25.96 -11.40
N SER A 265 53.22 -26.09 -12.05
CA SER A 265 52.74 -27.26 -12.82
C SER A 265 51.61 -28.12 -12.26
N SER A 266 50.75 -28.55 -13.21
CA SER A 266 50.06 -29.85 -13.26
C SER A 266 48.81 -30.00 -12.38
N LEU A 267 47.73 -30.70 -12.72
CA LEU A 267 47.07 -31.27 -13.91
C LEU A 267 45.85 -32.02 -13.33
N ALA A 268 44.88 -32.34 -14.18
CA ALA A 268 43.86 -33.39 -13.99
C ALA A 268 42.67 -33.17 -13.03
N GLY A 269 41.49 -33.14 -13.66
CA GLY A 269 40.47 -34.15 -13.37
C GLY A 269 39.30 -33.71 -12.49
N SER A 270 38.10 -33.61 -13.07
CA SER A 270 37.11 -34.70 -12.95
C SER A 270 35.80 -34.29 -13.61
N ARG A 271 35.39 -35.07 -14.62
CA ARG A 271 34.09 -34.98 -15.29
C ARG A 271 33.00 -35.56 -14.39
N HIS A 272 31.98 -34.78 -14.08
CA HIS A 272 30.69 -35.34 -13.66
C HIS A 272 29.56 -34.81 -14.53
N HIS A 273 29.02 -35.72 -15.34
CA HIS A 273 27.73 -35.59 -15.99
C HIS A 273 26.63 -35.44 -14.93
N ARG A 274 25.84 -34.36 -14.99
CA ARG A 274 24.50 -34.34 -14.42
C ARG A 274 23.49 -33.99 -15.50
N THR A 275 22.66 -34.98 -15.78
CA THR A 275 21.50 -34.97 -16.65
C THR A 275 20.45 -33.97 -16.16
N PHE A 276 20.03 -33.10 -17.08
CA PHE A 276 18.89 -32.21 -16.98
C PHE A 276 17.60 -33.02 -16.80
N ALA A 277 16.87 -32.80 -15.71
CA ALA A 277 15.46 -33.14 -15.62
C ALA A 277 14.66 -31.90 -16.04
N GLN A 278 13.91 -32.03 -17.14
CA GLN A 278 12.91 -31.07 -17.57
C GLN A 278 11.72 -31.16 -16.60
N GLU A 279 11.49 -30.11 -15.81
CA GLU A 279 10.19 -29.91 -15.16
C GLU A 279 9.34 -28.96 -16.01
N THR A 280 8.26 -29.55 -16.52
CA THR A 280 7.21 -28.97 -17.32
C THR A 280 6.47 -27.86 -16.56
N LEU A 281 6.59 -26.63 -17.05
CA LEU A 281 5.79 -25.48 -16.67
C LEU A 281 4.34 -25.66 -17.17
N THR A 282 3.44 -26.07 -16.29
CA THR A 282 1.99 -26.03 -16.55
C THR A 282 1.48 -24.60 -16.43
N HIS A 283 1.13 -24.02 -17.58
CA HIS A 283 0.37 -22.78 -17.73
C HIS A 283 -0.98 -22.87 -16.98
N VAL A 284 -1.14 -22.13 -15.88
CA VAL A 284 -2.47 -21.81 -15.33
C VAL A 284 -2.88 -20.46 -15.91
N VAL A 285 -3.71 -20.50 -16.95
CA VAL A 285 -4.42 -19.33 -17.47
C VAL A 285 -5.54 -19.01 -16.48
N ALA A 286 -5.32 -18.05 -15.59
CA ALA A 286 -6.36 -17.50 -14.76
C ALA A 286 -7.21 -16.54 -15.61
N GLU A 287 -8.35 -17.03 -16.09
CA GLU A 287 -9.41 -16.22 -16.67
C GLU A 287 -9.88 -15.17 -15.66
N SER A 288 -9.76 -13.91 -16.04
CA SER A 288 -10.27 -12.78 -15.25
C SER A 288 -11.78 -12.65 -15.48
N PRO A 289 -12.62 -12.54 -14.43
CA PRO A 289 -14.05 -12.35 -14.60
C PRO A 289 -14.34 -10.96 -15.17
N LYS A 290 -14.96 -10.92 -16.36
CA LYS A 290 -15.52 -9.71 -16.97
C LYS A 290 -16.72 -9.26 -16.13
N VAL A 291 -16.52 -8.26 -15.27
CA VAL A 291 -17.64 -7.55 -14.62
C VAL A 291 -18.20 -6.54 -15.62
N CYS A 292 -19.27 -6.93 -16.32
CA CYS A 292 -20.07 -6.01 -17.12
C CYS A 292 -20.94 -5.16 -16.19
N LEU A 293 -20.53 -3.91 -15.95
CA LEU A 293 -21.39 -2.89 -15.36
C LEU A 293 -22.30 -2.32 -16.45
N PHE A 294 -23.52 -2.85 -16.56
CA PHE A 294 -24.62 -2.16 -17.24
C PHE A 294 -25.23 -1.15 -16.26
N TYR A 295 -24.88 0.12 -16.40
CA TYR A 295 -25.72 1.22 -15.91
C TYR A 295 -26.71 1.56 -17.04
N ARG A 296 -28.00 1.26 -16.81
CA ARG A 296 -29.10 1.85 -17.58
C ARG A 296 -29.47 3.17 -16.89
N CYS A 297 -29.46 4.25 -17.67
CA CYS A 297 -30.13 5.50 -17.35
C CYS A 297 -31.65 5.33 -17.32
#